data_AF-A0A0P7YX48-F1
#
_entry.id   AF-A0A0P7YX48-F1
#
_cell.length_a   1.000
_cell.length_b   1.000
_cell.length_c   1.000
_cell.angle_alpha   90.00
_cell.angle_beta   90.00
_cell.angle_gamma   90.00
#
_symmetry.space_group_name_H-M   'P 1'
#
loop_
_entity.id
_entity.type
_entity.pdbx_description
1 polymer ?
#
loop_
_entity_poly.entity_id
_entity_poly.type
_entity_poly.pdbx_seq_one_letter_code
_entity_poly.pdbx_strand_id
1 'polypeptide(L)'
;MTTIQKPHEKSVNASNYDSVFIWWYQPWMATSSSAVKAQYIWFDMLNDTMRHELEFFAAMAESSRTLTSCMLGHEGLNTPSLLASCYQKVTSDMTKATVKRMQKVSELNDELKERIWCEI
;
A
#
# COMPACT_ATOMS: atom_id res chain seq x y z
N MET A 1 75.68 -22.92 -1.91
CA MET A 1 74.98 -21.77 -1.31
C MET A 1 73.65 -21.58 -2.04
N THR A 2 72.58 -22.00 -1.36
CA THR A 2 71.19 -21.53 -1.42
C THR A 2 70.55 -21.20 -2.78
N THR A 3 69.85 -22.21 -3.30
CA THR A 3 68.68 -22.12 -4.18
C THR A 3 67.59 -21.27 -3.51
N ILE A 4 67.18 -20.17 -4.14
CA ILE A 4 66.04 -19.37 -3.69
C ILE A 4 64.76 -20.16 -3.98
N GLN A 5 64.16 -20.68 -2.91
CA GLN A 5 62.87 -21.36 -2.95
C GLN A 5 61.78 -20.28 -3.02
N LYS A 6 61.13 -20.17 -4.18
CA LYS A 6 59.94 -19.33 -4.39
C LYS A 6 58.85 -19.77 -3.38
N PRO A 7 58.11 -18.84 -2.75
CA PRO A 7 57.05 -19.24 -1.84
C PRO A 7 56.01 -20.02 -2.63
N HIS A 8 55.63 -21.17 -2.09
CA HIS A 8 54.62 -22.08 -2.63
C HIS A 8 53.33 -21.30 -2.88
N GLU A 9 53.08 -20.96 -4.14
CA GLU A 9 51.82 -20.38 -4.60
C GLU A 9 50.77 -21.47 -4.38
N LYS A 10 50.04 -21.39 -3.26
CA LYS A 10 48.89 -22.26 -3.00
C LYS A 10 47.87 -21.92 -4.08
N SER A 11 47.82 -22.73 -5.13
CA SER A 11 46.76 -22.66 -6.13
C SER A 11 45.43 -22.81 -5.40
N VAL A 12 44.74 -21.70 -5.20
CA VAL A 12 43.42 -21.73 -4.58
C VAL A 12 42.52 -22.45 -5.56
N ASN A 13 42.06 -23.64 -5.18
CA ASN A 13 41.21 -24.48 -6.02
C ASN A 13 39.95 -23.71 -6.42
N ALA A 14 39.82 -23.41 -7.72
CA ALA A 14 38.67 -22.69 -8.28
C ALA A 14 37.32 -23.35 -7.94
N SER A 15 37.30 -24.68 -7.76
CA SER A 15 36.11 -25.43 -7.32
C SER A 15 35.60 -25.06 -5.94
N ASN A 16 36.47 -24.55 -5.06
CA ASN A 16 36.08 -24.15 -3.71
C ASN A 16 35.37 -22.79 -3.72
N TYR A 17 35.72 -21.90 -4.65
CA TYR A 17 34.99 -20.63 -4.85
C TYR A 17 33.60 -20.87 -5.40
N ASP A 18 33.42 -21.76 -6.37
CA ASP A 18 32.10 -22.12 -6.89
C ASP A 18 31.21 -22.75 -5.82
N SER A 19 31.77 -23.64 -4.98
CA SER A 19 31.04 -24.26 -3.88
C SER A 19 30.60 -23.25 -2.81
N VAL A 20 31.49 -22.33 -2.42
CA VAL A 20 31.14 -21.26 -1.46
C VAL A 20 30.13 -20.33 -2.09
N PHE A 21 30.29 -20.00 -3.38
CA PHE A 21 29.40 -19.11 -4.12
C PHE A 21 27.97 -19.64 -4.19
N ILE A 22 27.82 -20.90 -4.62
CA ILE A 22 26.53 -21.57 -4.72
C ILE A 22 25.87 -21.70 -3.34
N TRP A 23 26.65 -22.02 -2.30
CA TRP A 23 26.13 -22.19 -0.94
C TRP A 23 25.59 -20.89 -0.33
N TRP A 24 26.23 -19.74 -0.58
CA TRP A 24 25.70 -18.46 -0.09
C TRP A 24 24.59 -17.89 -0.99
N TYR A 25 24.65 -18.14 -2.30
CA TYR A 25 23.70 -17.61 -3.28
C TYR A 25 22.31 -18.27 -3.21
N GLN A 26 22.26 -19.58 -2.96
CA GLN A 26 20.99 -20.32 -2.90
C GLN A 26 20.00 -19.80 -1.84
N PRO A 27 20.41 -19.58 -0.57
CA PRO A 27 19.55 -18.94 0.43
C PRO A 27 19.13 -17.52 0.01
N TRP A 28 20.04 -16.75 -0.58
CA TRP A 28 19.76 -15.39 -1.01
C TRP A 28 18.67 -15.36 -2.11
N MET A 29 18.74 -16.26 -3.09
CA MET A 29 17.71 -16.40 -4.12
C MET A 29 16.37 -16.93 -3.58
N ALA A 30 16.40 -17.84 -2.60
CA ALA A 30 15.19 -18.29 -1.93
C ALA A 30 14.51 -17.15 -1.16
N THR A 31 15.28 -16.34 -0.44
CA THR A 31 14.75 -15.19 0.31
C THR A 31 14.29 -14.04 -0.59
N SER A 32 14.98 -13.80 -1.72
CA SER A 32 14.59 -12.74 -2.65
C SER A 32 13.24 -13.04 -3.30
N SER A 33 12.94 -14.31 -3.58
CA SER A 33 11.62 -14.72 -4.07
C SER A 33 10.49 -14.37 -3.08
N SER A 34 10.65 -14.69 -1.79
CA SER A 34 9.66 -14.34 -0.77
C SER A 34 9.55 -12.84 -0.53
N ALA A 35 10.66 -12.10 -0.58
CA ALA A 35 10.65 -10.65 -0.39
C ALA A 35 9.94 -9.94 -1.55
N VAL A 36 10.16 -10.39 -2.79
CA VAL A 36 9.47 -9.85 -3.97
C VAL A 36 7.96 -10.13 -3.90
N LYS A 37 7.55 -11.33 -3.45
CA LYS A 37 6.13 -11.65 -3.23
C LYS A 37 5.49 -10.73 -2.18
N ALA A 38 6.16 -10.52 -1.04
CA ALA A 38 5.67 -9.62 -0.01
C ALA A 38 5.56 -8.17 -0.49
N GLN A 39 6.54 -7.69 -1.28
CA GLN A 39 6.50 -6.38 -1.92
C GLN A 39 5.31 -6.26 -2.88
N TYR A 40 5.07 -7.29 -3.69
CA TYR A 40 3.93 -7.31 -4.61
C TYR A 40 2.60 -7.21 -3.86
N ILE A 41 2.40 -8.02 -2.80
CA ILE A 41 1.20 -7.96 -1.96
C ILE A 41 1.00 -6.57 -1.37
N TRP A 42 2.08 -5.94 -0.90
CA TRP A 42 2.05 -4.58 -0.37
C TRP A 42 1.60 -3.54 -1.41
N PHE A 43 2.15 -3.59 -2.61
CA PHE A 43 1.78 -2.66 -3.67
C PHE A 43 0.34 -2.88 -4.15
N ASP A 44 -0.10 -4.13 -4.22
CA ASP A 44 -1.47 -4.46 -4.60
C ASP A 44 -2.48 -3.94 -3.56
N MET A 45 -2.21 -4.17 -2.27
CA MET A 45 -3.00 -3.61 -1.16
C MET A 45 -3.02 -2.08 -1.15
N LEU A 46 -1.87 -1.45 -1.42
CA LEU A 46 -1.78 0.01 -1.51
C LEU A 46 -2.64 0.54 -2.66
N ASN A 47 -2.59 -0.11 -3.83
CA ASN A 47 -3.37 0.28 -5.00
C ASN A 47 -4.88 0.16 -4.74
N ASP A 48 -5.32 -0.94 -4.12
CA ASP A 48 -6.72 -1.14 -3.73
C ASP A 48 -7.19 -0.11 -2.69
N THR A 49 -6.34 0.21 -1.72
CA THR A 49 -6.61 1.25 -0.71
C THR A 49 -6.70 2.63 -1.34
N MET A 50 -5.79 2.97 -2.26
CA MET A 50 -5.82 4.24 -2.99
C MET A 50 -7.10 4.40 -3.80
N ARG A 51 -7.61 3.32 -4.41
CA ARG A 51 -8.90 3.35 -5.11
C ARG A 51 -10.05 3.73 -4.18
N HIS A 52 -10.10 3.16 -2.98
CA HIS A 52 -11.10 3.50 -1.96
C HIS A 52 -10.97 4.96 -1.46
N GLU A 53 -9.74 5.45 -1.31
CA GLU A 53 -9.50 6.85 -0.92
C GLU A 53 -9.94 7.84 -2.01
N LEU A 54 -9.75 7.50 -3.29
CA LEU A 54 -10.25 8.30 -4.41
C LEU A 54 -11.79 8.37 -4.41
N GLU A 55 -12.47 7.26 -4.15
CA GLU A 55 -13.93 7.25 -4.00
C GLU A 55 -14.40 8.13 -2.84
N PHE A 56 -13.69 8.09 -1.70
CA PHE A 56 -13.97 8.95 -0.56
C PHE A 56 -13.78 10.43 -0.92
N PHE A 57 -12.68 10.79 -1.59
CA PHE A 57 -12.45 12.17 -2.02
C PHE A 57 -13.51 12.64 -3.02
N ALA A 58 -13.94 11.79 -3.94
CA ALA A 58 -15.04 12.12 -4.85
C ALA A 58 -16.35 12.41 -4.10
N ALA A 59 -16.70 11.58 -3.11
CA ALA A 59 -17.88 11.80 -2.27
C ALA A 59 -17.80 13.11 -1.45
N MET A 60 -16.63 13.43 -0.92
CA MET A 60 -16.37 14.67 -0.19
C MET A 60 -16.45 15.90 -1.09
N ALA A 61 -15.91 15.80 -2.31
CA ALA A 61 -15.99 16.87 -3.30
C ALA A 61 -17.45 17.15 -3.71
N GLU A 62 -18.25 16.11 -3.97
CA GLU A 62 -19.67 16.28 -4.29
C GLU A 62 -20.47 16.85 -3.11
N SER A 63 -20.17 16.42 -1.88
CA SER A 63 -20.78 16.99 -0.67
C SER A 63 -20.45 18.48 -0.51
N SER A 64 -19.20 18.86 -0.80
CA SER A 64 -18.74 20.26 -0.76
C SER A 64 -19.39 21.10 -1.86
N ARG A 65 -19.55 20.53 -3.06
CA ARG A 65 -20.28 21.16 -4.17
C ARG A 65 -21.74 21.40 -3.81
N THR A 66 -22.40 20.39 -3.24
CA THR A 66 -23.79 20.47 -2.78
C THR A 66 -23.95 21.56 -1.71
N LEU A 67 -23.07 21.58 -0.70
CA LEU A 67 -23.07 22.63 0.33
C LEU A 67 -22.96 24.02 -0.28
N THR A 68 -22.02 24.20 -1.21
CA THR A 68 -21.80 25.49 -1.89
C THR A 68 -23.02 25.89 -2.72
N SER A 69 -23.64 24.94 -3.43
CA SER A 69 -24.88 25.16 -4.21
C SER A 69 -26.01 25.69 -3.32
N CYS A 70 -26.20 25.09 -2.14
CA CYS A 70 -27.21 25.51 -1.19
C CYS A 70 -26.92 26.90 -0.60
N MET A 71 -25.68 27.17 -0.21
CA MET A 71 -25.29 28.47 0.35
C MET A 71 -25.46 29.61 -0.67
N LEU A 72 -25.19 29.33 -1.96
CA LEU A 72 -25.34 30.30 -3.04
C LEU A 72 -26.78 30.40 -3.58
N GLY A 73 -27.73 29.62 -3.05
CA GLY A 73 -29.13 29.66 -3.49
C GLY A 73 -29.35 29.17 -4.92
N HIS A 74 -28.43 28.35 -5.47
CA HIS A 74 -28.59 27.78 -6.81
C HIS A 74 -29.76 26.79 -6.90
N GLU A 75 -30.29 26.32 -5.75
CA GLU A 75 -31.45 25.43 -5.66
C GLU A 75 -32.79 26.15 -5.44
N GLY A 76 -32.82 27.49 -5.37
CA GLY A 76 -34.06 28.29 -5.29
C GLY A 76 -34.11 29.28 -4.12
N LEU A 77 -35.33 29.68 -3.71
CA LEU A 77 -35.54 30.65 -2.62
C LEU A 77 -34.97 30.10 -1.30
N ASN A 78 -33.90 30.72 -0.78
CA ASN A 78 -33.24 30.33 0.45
C ASN A 78 -34.10 30.64 1.69
N THR A 79 -35.03 29.76 2.01
CA THR A 79 -35.69 29.77 3.31
C THR A 79 -34.76 29.11 4.36
N PRO A 80 -34.78 29.58 5.62
CA PRO A 80 -33.94 29.00 6.67
C PRO A 80 -34.15 27.48 6.87
N SER A 81 -35.35 26.97 6.63
CA SER A 81 -35.68 25.54 6.73
C SER A 81 -35.03 24.72 5.61
N LEU A 82 -35.03 25.23 4.36
CA LEU A 82 -34.36 24.58 3.24
C LEU A 82 -32.85 24.54 3.45
N LEU A 83 -32.24 25.63 3.94
CA LEU A 83 -30.82 25.68 4.22
C LEU A 83 -30.41 24.67 5.31
N ALA A 84 -31.18 24.58 6.40
CA ALA A 84 -30.95 23.60 7.45
C ALA A 84 -31.07 22.15 6.93
N SER A 85 -32.06 21.88 6.07
CA SER A 85 -32.25 20.56 5.46
C SER A 85 -31.08 20.18 4.53
N CYS A 86 -30.57 21.13 3.74
CA CYS A 86 -29.42 20.89 2.89
C CYS A 86 -28.16 20.63 3.72
N TYR A 87 -27.91 21.42 4.77
CA TYR A 87 -26.79 21.20 5.67
C TYR A 87 -26.86 19.80 6.30
N GLN A 88 -28.03 19.42 6.82
CA GLN A 88 -28.23 18.09 7.40
C GLN A 88 -27.96 16.97 6.39
N LYS A 89 -28.39 17.13 5.14
CA LYS A 89 -28.10 16.18 4.06
C LYS A 89 -26.60 16.06 3.79
N VAL A 90 -25.91 17.19 3.58
CA VAL A 90 -24.46 17.22 3.34
C VAL A 90 -23.70 16.57 4.50
N THR A 91 -24.00 16.95 5.74
CA THR A 91 -23.33 16.37 6.92
C THR A 91 -23.61 14.87 7.04
N SER A 92 -24.84 14.43 6.77
CA SER A 92 -25.19 13.00 6.71
C SER A 92 -24.33 12.26 5.68
N ASP A 93 -24.20 12.80 4.47
CA ASP A 93 -23.50 12.14 3.37
C ASP A 93 -21.97 12.10 3.61
N MET A 94 -21.38 13.19 4.11
CA MET A 94 -19.98 13.23 4.55
C MET A 94 -19.70 12.24 5.70
N THR A 95 -20.63 12.14 6.65
CA THR A 95 -20.52 11.20 7.77
C THR A 95 -20.56 9.76 7.28
N LYS A 96 -21.50 9.40 6.39
CA LYS A 96 -21.57 8.07 5.79
C LYS A 96 -20.29 7.71 5.05
N ALA A 97 -19.76 8.64 4.24
CA ALA A 97 -18.50 8.43 3.52
C ALA A 97 -17.32 8.20 4.48
N THR A 98 -17.26 8.97 5.57
CA THR A 98 -16.21 8.86 6.60
C THR A 98 -16.31 7.54 7.37
N VAL A 99 -17.52 7.13 7.76
CA VAL A 99 -17.75 5.84 8.43
C VAL A 99 -17.34 4.69 7.52
N LYS A 100 -17.72 4.73 6.24
CA LYS A 100 -17.31 3.72 5.25
C LYS A 100 -15.78 3.64 5.12
N ARG A 101 -15.10 4.80 5.09
CA ARG A 101 -13.63 4.86 5.07
C ARG A 101 -13.02 4.23 6.32
N MET A 102 -13.53 4.56 7.51
CA MET A 102 -13.02 4.01 8.77
C MET A 102 -13.21 2.50 8.87
N GLN A 103 -14.35 1.98 8.40
CA GLN A 103 -14.57 0.54 8.28
C GLN A 103 -13.52 -0.11 7.38
N LYS A 104 -13.30 0.43 6.18
CA LYS A 104 -12.28 -0.11 5.28
C LYS A 104 -10.88 -0.09 5.91
N VAL A 105 -10.50 1.01 6.56
CA VAL A 105 -9.20 1.12 7.26
C VAL A 105 -9.05 0.08 8.36
N SER A 106 -10.13 -0.24 9.08
CA SER A 106 -10.11 -1.27 10.13
C SER A 106 -9.88 -2.69 9.58
N GLU A 107 -10.29 -2.94 8.33
CA GLU A 107 -10.16 -4.25 7.66
C GLU A 107 -8.78 -4.47 7.03
N LEU A 108 -8.02 -3.39 6.72
CA LEU A 108 -6.75 -3.47 5.98
C LEU A 108 -5.71 -4.41 6.62
N ASN A 109 -5.64 -4.42 7.95
CA ASN A 109 -4.67 -5.25 8.66
C ASN A 109 -5.00 -6.75 8.52
N ASP A 110 -6.29 -7.10 8.57
CA ASP A 110 -6.72 -8.48 8.45
C ASP A 110 -6.63 -8.95 6.99
N GLU A 111 -6.98 -8.09 6.02
CA GLU A 111 -6.75 -8.35 4.59
C GLU A 111 -5.27 -8.56 4.25
N LEU A 112 -4.38 -7.75 4.83
CA LEU A 112 -2.94 -7.91 4.63
C LEU A 112 -2.44 -9.24 5.19
N LYS A 113 -2.86 -9.61 6.41
CA LYS A 113 -2.48 -10.89 7.03
C LYS A 113 -2.96 -12.06 6.19
N GLU A 114 -4.21 -12.02 5.73
CA GLU A 114 -4.79 -13.08 4.90
C GLU A 114 -4.01 -13.25 3.59
N ARG A 115 -3.73 -12.14 2.88
CA ARG A 115 -2.98 -12.18 1.62
C ARG A 115 -1.55 -12.69 1.80
N ILE A 116 -0.89 -12.32 2.90
CA ILE A 116 0.44 -12.84 3.25
C ILE A 116 0.35 -14.36 3.52
N TRP A 117 -0.65 -14.81 4.27
CA TRP A 117 -0.80 -16.22 4.65
C TRP A 117 -1.18 -17.14 3.49
N CYS A 118 -1.86 -16.62 2.46
CA CYS A 118 -2.20 -17.38 1.27
C CYS A 118 -1.01 -17.56 0.29
N GLU A 119 0.02 -16.72 0.38
CA GLU A 119 1.11 -16.65 -0.62
C GLU A 119 2.47 -17.15 -0.11
N ILE A 120 2.64 -17.23 1.21
CA ILE A 120 3.81 -17.82 1.93
C ILE A 120 3.45 -19.23 2.39
#